data_AF-A0A317NN33-F1
#
_entry.id   AF-A0A317NN33-F1
#
_cell.length_a   1.000
_cell.length_b   1.000
_cell.length_c   1.000
_cell.angle_alpha   90.00
_cell.angle_beta   90.00
_cell.angle_gamma   90.00
#
_symmetry.space_group_name_H-M   'P 1'
#
loop_
_entity.id
_entity.type
_entity.pdbx_description
1 polymer ?
#
loop_
_entity_poly.entity_id
_entity_poly.type
_entity_poly.pdbx_seq_one_letter_code
_entity_poly.pdbx_strand_id
1 'polypeptide(L)' 'MIEVADPTAPAHQVADRHKRRVIAYLTELLTAAGQPDPTTLAPELALLIDGAIVTAVRENSPAPPGVLPTRL' A
#
# COMPACT_ATOMS: atom_id res chain seq x y z
N MET A 1 -3.09 -16.46 -0.65
CA MET A 1 -3.96 -15.30 -0.37
C MET A 1 -5.17 -15.85 0.39
N ILE A 2 -5.35 -15.46 1.65
CA ILE A 2 -6.55 -15.86 2.41
C ILE A 2 -7.58 -14.75 2.19
N GLU A 3 -8.69 -15.09 1.56
CA GLU A 3 -9.83 -14.20 1.40
C GLU A 3 -10.73 -14.36 2.63
N VAL A 4 -10.80 -13.32 3.45
CA VAL A 4 -11.71 -13.27 4.60
C VAL A 4 -12.87 -12.37 4.20
N ALA A 5 -13.96 -12.97 3.73
CA ALA A 5 -15.12 -12.26 3.20
C ALA A 5 -15.99 -11.61 4.29
N ASP A 6 -15.82 -12.01 5.56
CA ASP A 6 -16.55 -11.40 6.68
C ASP A 6 -15.84 -10.12 7.17
N PRO A 7 -16.45 -8.93 6.99
CA PRO A 7 -15.87 -7.66 7.42
C PRO A 7 -15.78 -7.51 8.95
N THR A 8 -16.48 -8.35 9.71
CA THR A 8 -16.40 -8.36 11.18
C THR A 8 -15.35 -9.31 11.72
N ALA A 9 -14.76 -10.16 10.87
CA ALA A 9 -13.76 -11.13 11.27
C ALA A 9 -12.54 -10.44 11.93
N PRO A 10 -11.93 -11.06 12.96
CA PRO A 10 -10.76 -10.51 13.63
C PRO A 10 -9.60 -10.16 12.67
N ALA A 11 -9.44 -10.94 11.58
CA ALA A 11 -8.46 -10.67 10.55
C ALA A 11 -8.71 -9.35 9.80
N HIS A 12 -9.97 -9.03 9.50
CA HIS A 12 -10.35 -7.77 8.86
C HIS A 12 -10.02 -6.57 9.76
N GLN A 13 -10.29 -6.70 11.07
CA GLN A 13 -9.97 -5.65 12.05
C GLN A 13 -8.46 -5.42 12.20
N VAL A 14 -7.66 -6.49 12.14
CA VAL A 14 -6.19 -6.38 12.16
C VAL A 14 -5.68 -5.68 10.91
N ALA A 15 -6.20 -6.05 9.73
CA ALA A 15 -5.84 -5.42 8.46
C ALA A 15 -6.21 -3.93 8.41
N ASP A 16 -7.41 -3.57 8.86
CA ASP A 16 -7.86 -2.17 8.93
C ASP A 16 -6.97 -1.34 9.88
N ARG A 17 -6.67 -1.85 11.08
CA ARG A 17 -5.76 -1.17 12.02
C ARG A 17 -4.37 -0.97 11.40
N HIS A 18 -3.86 -1.97 10.70
CA HIS A 18 -2.56 -1.87 10.04
C HIS A 18 -2.57 -0.80 8.94
N LYS A 19 -3.59 -0.78 8.07
CA LYS A 19 -3.73 0.25 7.02
C LYS A 19 -3.79 1.66 7.58
N ARG A 20 -4.55 1.88 8.66
CA ARG A 20 -4.61 3.17 9.35
C ARG A 20 -3.24 3.60 9.90
N ARG A 21 -2.48 2.64 10.46
CA ARG A 21 -1.11 2.89 10.96
C ARG A 21 -0.16 3.29 9.83
N VAL A 22 -0.25 2.62 8.68
CA VAL A 22 0.56 2.94 7.49
C VAL A 22 0.25 4.35 6.99
N ILE A 23 -1.04 4.70 6.84
CA ILE A 23 -1.43 6.05 6.40
C ILE A 23 -0.90 7.11 7.36
N ALA A 24 -1.06 6.91 8.68
CA ALA A 24 -0.55 7.86 9.68
C ALA A 24 0.98 8.04 9.57
N TYR A 25 1.71 6.95 9.40
CA TYR A 25 3.16 7.00 9.21
C TYR A 25 3.56 7.74 7.91
N LEU A 26 2.86 7.49 6.80
CA LEU A 26 3.09 8.23 5.55
C LEU A 26 2.78 9.71 5.70
N THR A 27 1.72 10.08 6.44
CA THR A 27 1.42 11.48 6.77
C THR A 27 2.58 12.11 7.53
N GLU A 28 3.13 11.45 8.56
CA GLU A 28 4.29 11.95 9.32
C GLU A 28 5.50 12.20 8.41
N LEU A 29 5.79 11.28 7.49
CA LEU A 29 6.89 11.42 6.53
C LEU A 29 6.66 12.58 5.54
N LEU A 30 5.45 12.71 4.99
CA LEU A 30 5.11 13.76 4.04
C LEU A 30 5.12 15.14 4.71
N THR A 31 4.67 15.23 5.96
CA THR A 31 4.78 16.43 6.79
C THR A 31 6.26 16.80 7.02
N ALA A 32 7.09 15.84 7.42
CA ALA A 32 8.52 16.07 7.64
C ALA A 32 9.25 16.51 6.35
N ALA A 33 8.78 16.04 5.19
CA ALA A 33 9.28 16.42 3.87
C ALA A 33 8.73 17.76 3.36
N GLY A 34 7.84 18.43 4.11
CA GLY A 34 7.24 19.71 3.72
C GLY A 34 6.29 19.61 2.52
N GLN A 35 5.72 18.43 2.25
CA GLN A 35 4.75 18.25 1.18
C GLN A 35 3.43 18.97 1.52
N PRO A 36 2.78 19.62 0.54
CA PRO A 36 1.46 20.19 0.73
C PRO A 36 0.43 19.07 0.96
N ASP A 37 -0.57 19.34 1.80
CA ASP A 37 -1.72 18.45 2.06
C ASP A 37 -1.34 16.99 2.39
N PRO A 38 -0.45 16.73 3.37
CA PRO A 38 0.05 15.39 3.68
C PRO A 38 -1.04 14.41 4.14
N THR A 39 -2.15 14.92 4.68
CA THR A 39 -3.33 14.13 5.05
C THR A 39 -4.11 13.61 3.85
N THR A 40 -4.00 14.28 2.70
CA THR A 40 -4.61 13.87 1.42
C THR A 40 -3.65 12.99 0.63
N LEU A 41 -2.36 13.36 0.57
CA LEU A 41 -1.36 12.60 -0.18
C LEU A 41 -1.05 11.23 0.43
N ALA A 42 -1.08 11.08 1.76
CA ALA A 42 -0.79 9.81 2.40
C ALA A 42 -1.71 8.65 1.99
N PRO A 43 -3.07 8.78 2.00
CA PRO A 43 -3.94 7.70 1.54
C PRO A 43 -3.81 7.41 0.04
N GLU A 44 -3.55 8.43 -0.80
CA GLU A 44 -3.30 8.22 -2.23
C GLU A 44 -2.01 7.42 -2.47
N LEU A 45 -0.94 7.75 -1.75
CA LEU A 45 0.32 7.01 -1.81
C LEU A 45 0.15 5.58 -1.28
N ALA A 46 -0.61 5.38 -0.20
CA ALA A 46 -0.93 4.05 0.32
C ALA A 46 -1.65 3.18 -0.73
N LEU A 47 -2.58 3.77 -1.50
CA LEU A 47 -3.25 3.07 -2.61
C LEU A 47 -2.26 2.63 -3.69
N LEU A 48 -1.30 3.48 -4.06
CA LEU A 48 -0.26 3.14 -5.03
C LEU A 48 0.64 1.99 -4.53
N ILE A 49 1.01 2.01 -3.25
CA ILE A 49 1.80 0.94 -2.62
C ILE A 49 1.04 -0.38 -2.65
N ASP A 50 -0.24 -0.38 -2.24
CA ASP A 50 -1.09 -1.58 -2.28
C ASP A 50 -1.20 -2.13 -3.72
N GLY A 51 -1.39 -1.26 -4.72
CA GLY A 51 -1.45 -1.64 -6.13
C GLY A 51 -0.14 -2.25 -6.65
N ALA A 52 1.00 -1.68 -6.25
CA ALA A 52 2.32 -2.20 -6.62
C ALA A 52 2.56 -3.59 -6.01
N ILE A 53 2.22 -3.81 -4.74
CA ILE A 53 2.34 -5.11 -4.06
C ILE A 53 1.47 -6.16 -4.76
N VAL A 54 0.20 -5.83 -5.04
CA VAL A 54 -0.72 -6.75 -5.74
C VAL A 54 -0.20 -7.08 -7.14
N THR A 55 0.35 -6.09 -7.85
CA THR A 55 0.91 -6.30 -9.18
C THR A 55 2.12 -7.21 -9.15
N ALA A 56 3.07 -6.96 -8.25
CA ALA A 56 4.26 -7.81 -8.06
C ALA A 56 3.88 -9.28 -7.77
N VAL A 57 2.87 -9.50 -6.91
CA VAL A 57 2.35 -10.85 -6.62
C VAL A 57 1.72 -11.47 -7.86
N ARG A 58 0.92 -10.72 -8.63
CA ARG A 58 0.28 -11.20 -9.86
C ARG A 58 1.29 -11.54 -10.96
N GLU A 59 2.33 -10.74 -11.10
CA GLU A 59 3.39 -10.91 -12.10
C GLU A 59 4.46 -11.92 -11.65
N ASN A 60 4.42 -12.37 -10.39
CA ASN A 60 5.45 -13.19 -9.75
C ASN A 60 6.86 -12.57 -9.93
N SER A 61 6.94 -11.25 -9.80
CA SER A 61 8.14 -10.46 -10.05
C SER A 61 8.28 -9.37 -9.00
N PRO A 62 9.46 -9.17 -8.41
CA PRO A 62 9.72 -8.03 -7.53
C PRO A 62 9.99 -6.73 -8.30
N ALA A 63 10.03 -6.78 -9.64
CA ALA A 63 10.28 -5.59 -10.47
C ALA A 63 9.12 -4.59 -10.36
N PRO A 64 9.39 -3.27 -10.48
CA PRO A 64 8.33 -2.28 -10.55
C PRO A 64 7.41 -2.54 -11.75
N PRO A 65 6.09 -2.31 -11.62
CA PRO A 65 5.14 -2.46 -12.72
C PRO A 65 5.57 -1.65 -13.94
N GLY A 66 5.55 -2.28 -15.13
CA GLY A 66 5.89 -1.63 -16.39
C GLY A 66 7.39 -1.60 -16.74
N VAL A 67 8.27 -2.12 -15.87
CA VAL A 67 9.67 -2.38 -16.25
C VAL A 67 9.74 -3.77 -16.88
N LEU A 68 9.78 -3.83 -18.22
CA LEU A 68 10.04 -5.08 -18.94
C LEU A 68 11.33 -5.72 -18.41
N PRO A 69 11.34 -7.01 -18.05
CA PRO A 69 12.56 -7.67 -17.62
C PRO A 69 13.57 -7.57 -18.76
N THR A 70 14.73 -6.99 -18.46
CA THR A 70 15.83 -6.90 -19.41
C THR A 70 16.19 -8.33 -19.79
N ARG A 71 15.86 -8.74 -21.01
CA ARG A 71 16.25 -10.06 -21.52
C ARG A 71 17.78 -10.07 -21.59
N LEU A 72 18.41 -10.88 -20.75
CA LEU A 72 19.79 -11.33 -20.89
C LEU A 72 19.86 -12.43 -21.96
#